data_AF-A0A2A2GE95-F1
#
_entry.id   AF-A0A2A2GE95-F1
#
_cell.length_a   1.000
_cell.length_b   1.000
_cell.length_c   1.000
_cell.angle_alpha   90.00
_cell.angle_beta   90.00
_cell.angle_gamma   90.00
#
_symmetry.space_group_name_H-M   'P 1'
#
loop_
_entity.id
_entity.type
_entity.pdbx_description
1 polymer ?
#
loop_
_entity_poly.entity_id
_entity_poly.type
_entity_poly.pdbx_seq_one_letter_code
_entity_poly.pdbx_strand_id
1 'polypeptide(L)'
;MLVNELVINAFKHAFNSKDSGILEVQLNKKQDQATLIISDNGPGLPDDFDARTDSLGSLLINTVLSQLEAEMDIEDKTGSTFTFHFPLN
;
A
#
# COMPACT_ATOMS: atom_id res chain seq x y z
N MET A 1 9.95 6.09 2.77
CA MET A 1 9.60 6.17 1.33
C MET A 1 8.42 5.29 0.92
N LEU A 2 8.00 4.30 1.74
CA LEU A 2 6.86 3.41 1.43
C LEU A 2 5.59 4.14 0.97
N VAL A 3 5.08 5.07 1.79
CA VAL A 3 3.86 5.83 1.49
C VAL A 3 3.98 6.54 0.15
N ASN A 4 5.13 7.14 -0.14
CA ASN A 4 5.37 7.86 -1.40
C ASN A 4 5.25 6.92 -2.62
N GLU A 5 5.83 5.72 -2.56
CA GLU A 5 5.74 4.77 -3.68
C GLU A 5 4.30 4.32 -3.94
N LEU A 6 3.57 3.98 -2.87
CA LEU A 6 2.17 3.53 -3.02
C LEU A 6 1.25 4.66 -3.49
N VAL A 7 1.48 5.89 -3.01
CA VAL A 7 0.78 7.08 -3.50
C VAL A 7 1.07 7.31 -4.98
N ILE A 8 2.35 7.27 -5.39
CA ILE A 8 2.75 7.44 -6.80
C ILE A 8 2.15 6.34 -7.67
N ASN A 9 2.12 5.10 -7.19
CA ASN A 9 1.52 3.98 -7.93
C ASN A 9 0.01 4.19 -8.12
N ALA A 10 -0.71 4.63 -7.09
CA ALA A 10 -2.12 4.98 -7.24
C ALA A 10 -2.33 6.10 -8.29
N PHE A 11 -1.53 7.16 -8.28
CA PHE A 11 -1.63 8.21 -9.31
C PHE A 11 -1.34 7.69 -10.72
N LYS A 12 -0.31 6.86 -10.89
CA LYS A 12 0.07 6.30 -12.20
C LYS A 12 -0.93 5.27 -12.74
N HIS A 13 -1.52 4.46 -11.87
CA HIS A 13 -2.27 3.27 -12.28
C HIS A 13 -3.76 3.37 -11.96
N ALA A 14 -4.13 3.89 -10.78
CA ALA A 14 -5.51 3.93 -10.33
C ALA A 14 -6.33 5.09 -10.92
N PHE A 15 -5.70 6.23 -11.22
CA PHE A 15 -6.40 7.47 -11.59
C PHE A 15 -6.08 7.99 -13.01
N ASN A 16 -5.31 7.25 -13.80
CA ASN A 16 -4.81 7.70 -15.11
C ASN A 16 -5.92 8.00 -16.14
N SER A 17 -7.16 7.58 -15.89
CA SER A 17 -8.32 7.73 -16.78
C SER A 17 -9.59 8.24 -16.07
N LYS A 18 -9.49 8.71 -14.82
CA LYS A 18 -10.62 9.27 -14.06
C LYS A 18 -10.44 10.76 -13.81
N ASP A 19 -11.52 11.52 -13.95
CA ASP A 19 -11.54 12.96 -13.58
C ASP A 19 -11.43 13.18 -12.06
N SER A 20 -11.71 12.13 -11.26
CA SER A 20 -11.55 12.14 -9.81
C SER A 20 -11.24 10.74 -9.27
N GLY A 21 -10.50 10.70 -8.16
CA GLY A 21 -10.13 9.50 -7.44
C GLY A 21 -9.99 9.80 -5.96
N ILE A 22 -10.19 8.78 -5.13
CA ILE A 22 -9.99 8.86 -3.68
C ILE A 22 -8.76 8.01 -3.38
N LEU A 23 -7.79 8.64 -2.71
CA LEU A 23 -6.66 7.98 -2.10
C LEU A 23 -6.68 8.33 -0.61
N GLU A 24 -6.66 7.33 0.23
CA GLU A 24 -6.68 7.48 1.68
C GLU A 24 -5.41 6.89 2.29
N VAL A 25 -4.81 7.62 3.21
CA VAL A 25 -3.67 7.16 4.00
C VAL A 25 -4.03 7.31 5.47
N GLN A 26 -4.12 6.20 6.18
CA GLN A 26 -4.46 6.16 7.60
C GLN A 26 -3.30 5.54 8.38
N LEU A 27 -2.93 6.15 9.51
CA LEU A 27 -2.01 5.57 10.47
C LEU A 27 -2.70 5.48 11.83
N ASN A 28 -2.95 4.26 12.27
CA ASN A 28 -3.59 3.97 13.53
C ASN A 28 -2.55 3.39 14.50
N LYS A 29 -2.57 3.87 15.75
CA LYS A 29 -1.77 3.30 16.85
C LYS A 29 -2.68 2.61 17.85
N LYS A 30 -2.33 1.39 18.24
CA LYS A 30 -2.98 0.66 19.34
C LYS A 30 -1.89 0.01 20.19
N GLN A 31 -1.73 0.52 21.42
CA GLN A 31 -0.65 0.10 22.32
C GLN A 31 0.73 0.23 21.62
N ASP A 32 1.48 -0.87 21.55
CA ASP A 32 2.82 -0.94 20.96
C ASP A 32 2.79 -1.46 19.52
N GLN A 33 1.66 -1.29 18.83
CA GLN A 33 1.47 -1.65 17.44
C GLN A 33 0.94 -0.47 16.64
N ALA A 34 1.45 -0.33 15.43
CA ALA A 34 0.97 0.59 14.42
C ALA A 34 0.33 -0.17 13.26
N THR A 35 -0.66 0.45 12.63
CA THR A 35 -1.31 -0.04 11.42
C THR A 35 -1.37 1.10 10.42
N LEU A 36 -0.63 0.97 9.33
CA LEU A 36 -0.66 1.88 8.20
C LEU A 36 -1.55 1.28 7.10
N ILE A 37 -2.56 2.02 6.67
CA ILE A 37 -3.48 1.62 5.61
C ILE A 37 -3.37 2.65 4.49
N ILE A 38 -3.17 2.17 3.27
CA ILE A 38 -3.16 2.98 2.05
C ILE A 38 -4.17 2.37 1.09
N SER A 39 -5.21 3.13 0.77
CA SER A 39 -6.34 2.64 -0.04
C SER A 39 -6.66 3.60 -1.17
N ASP A 40 -6.92 3.06 -2.37
CA ASP A 40 -7.45 3.79 -3.50
C ASP A 40 -8.78 3.20 -3.98
N ASN A 41 -9.60 4.00 -4.66
CA ASN A 41 -10.83 3.55 -5.31
C ASN A 41 -10.66 3.36 -6.84
N GLY A 42 -9.47 2.93 -7.25
CA GLY A 42 -9.09 2.64 -8.62
C GLY A 42 -9.75 1.40 -9.22
N PRO A 43 -9.21 0.87 -10.32
CA PRO A 43 -9.69 -0.37 -10.95
C PRO A 43 -9.28 -1.64 -10.17
N GLY A 44 -8.48 -1.51 -9.11
CA GLY A 44 -7.90 -2.64 -8.38
C GLY A 44 -6.52 -3.03 -8.93
N LEU A 45 -6.01 -4.16 -8.47
CA LEU A 45 -4.71 -4.70 -8.87
C LEU A 45 -4.87 -5.67 -10.05
N PRO A 46 -3.86 -5.80 -10.91
CA PRO A 46 -3.82 -6.87 -11.91
C PRO A 46 -3.95 -8.27 -11.29
N ASP A 47 -4.57 -9.21 -12.00
CA ASP A 47 -4.74 -10.61 -11.53
C ASP A 47 -3.41 -11.32 -11.23
N ASP A 48 -2.32 -10.87 -11.87
CA ASP A 48 -0.95 -11.38 -11.72
C ASP A 48 -0.08 -10.52 -10.79
N PHE A 49 -0.67 -9.55 -10.09
CA PHE A 49 0.08 -8.67 -9.19
C PHE A 49 0.70 -9.45 -8.04
N ASP A 50 2.03 -9.43 -7.97
CA ASP A 50 2.78 -9.97 -6.84
C ASP A 50 3.71 -8.89 -6.28
N ALA A 51 3.35 -8.40 -5.09
CA ALA A 51 4.11 -7.41 -4.34
C ALA A 51 5.55 -7.85 -3.99
N ARG A 52 5.91 -9.12 -4.23
CA ARG A 52 7.26 -9.63 -4.03
C ARG A 52 8.13 -9.59 -5.28
N THR A 53 7.54 -9.53 -6.47
CA THR A 53 8.28 -9.79 -7.73
C THR A 53 8.31 -8.60 -8.69
N ASP A 54 7.44 -7.59 -8.55
CA ASP A 54 7.34 -6.53 -9.55
C ASP A 54 7.90 -5.16 -9.12
N SER A 55 9.00 -4.75 -9.76
CA SER A 55 9.55 -3.37 -9.79
C SER A 55 10.31 -2.85 -8.56
N LEU A 56 10.88 -1.64 -8.72
CA LEU A 56 11.49 -0.81 -7.67
C LEU A 56 10.55 -0.59 -6.47
N GLY A 57 9.23 -0.55 -6.71
CA GLY A 57 8.22 -0.43 -5.66
C GLY A 57 8.18 -1.64 -4.74
N SER A 58 8.26 -2.86 -5.29
CA SER A 58 8.28 -4.10 -4.50
C SER A 58 9.54 -4.22 -3.64
N LEU A 59 10.70 -3.77 -4.14
CA LEU A 59 11.93 -3.72 -3.33
C LEU A 59 11.76 -2.79 -2.11
N LEU A 60 11.14 -1.62 -2.31
CA LEU A 60 10.90 -0.64 -1.24
C LEU A 60 9.88 -1.15 -0.22
N ILE A 61 8.81 -1.81 -0.68
CA ILE A 61 7.83 -2.49 0.18
C ILE A 61 8.55 -3.54 1.03
N ASN A 62 9.25 -4.49 0.40
CA ASN A 62 9.98 -5.56 1.09
C ASN A 62 11.03 -5.03 2.08
N THR A 63 11.73 -3.95 1.72
CA THR A 63 12.71 -3.32 2.61
C THR A 63 12.03 -2.75 3.86
N VAL A 64 10.87 -2.12 3.71
CA VAL A 64 10.13 -1.54 4.84
C VAL A 64 9.51 -2.62 5.71
N LEU A 65 8.99 -3.70 5.11
CA LEU A 65 8.54 -4.88 5.85
C LEU A 65 9.67 -5.46 6.71
N SER A 66 10.86 -5.61 6.14
CA SER A 66 12.00 -6.12 6.89
C SER A 66 12.52 -5.17 7.97
N GLN A 67 12.55 -3.86 7.72
CA GLN A 67 13.07 -2.88 8.68
C GLN A 67 12.15 -2.66 9.87
N LEU A 68 10.84 -2.77 9.65
CA LEU A 68 9.82 -2.55 10.67
C LEU A 68 9.32 -3.87 11.29
N GLU A 69 9.85 -5.01 10.87
CA GLU A 69 9.31 -6.34 11.22
C GLU A 69 7.79 -6.40 10.96
N ALA A 70 7.37 -5.84 9.82
CA ALA A 70 5.98 -5.61 9.51
C ALA A 70 5.35 -6.79 8.76
N GLU A 71 4.09 -7.06 9.07
CA GLU A 71 3.20 -7.91 8.27
C GLU A 71 2.40 -7.06 7.29
N MET A 72 2.00 -7.65 6.17
CA MET A 72 1.29 -6.94 5.10
C MET A 72 0.13 -7.76 4.55
N ASP A 73 -1.01 -7.09 4.42
CA ASP A 73 -2.21 -7.61 3.78
C ASP A 73 -2.59 -6.74 2.57
N ILE A 74 -3.18 -7.37 1.55
CA ILE A 74 -3.61 -6.73 0.32
C ILE A 74 -5.07 -7.13 0.03
N GLU A 75 -5.91 -6.15 -0.26
CA GLU A 75 -7.30 -6.34 -0.69
C GLU A 75 -7.57 -5.55 -1.99
N ASP A 76 -8.34 -6.13 -2.91
CA ASP A 76 -8.52 -5.62 -4.29
C ASP A 76 -10.00 -5.47 -4.72
N LYS A 77 -10.95 -5.43 -3.78
CA LYS A 77 -12.40 -5.51 -4.09
C LYS A 77 -13.04 -4.24 -4.66
N THR A 78 -12.61 -3.06 -4.22
CA THR A 78 -13.21 -1.76 -4.61
C THR A 78 -12.12 -0.73 -4.87
N GLY A 79 -11.10 -1.15 -5.62
CA GLY A 79 -9.79 -0.50 -5.69
C GLY A 79 -8.77 -1.30 -4.88
N SER A 80 -7.60 -0.73 -4.63
CA SER A 80 -6.51 -1.44 -3.97
C SER A 80 -6.33 -0.94 -2.54
N THR A 81 -6.19 -1.85 -1.58
CA THR A 81 -5.89 -1.52 -0.18
C THR A 81 -4.68 -2.31 0.28
N PHE A 82 -3.68 -1.59 0.78
CA PHE A 82 -2.47 -2.13 1.37
C PHE A 82 -2.47 -1.81 2.85
N THR A 83 -2.41 -2.85 3.68
CA THR A 83 -2.38 -2.73 5.13
C THR A 83 -1.04 -3.24 5.64
N PHE A 84 -0.38 -2.46 6.49
CA PHE A 84 0.90 -2.79 7.12
C PHE A 84 0.76 -2.77 8.63
N HIS A 85 1.14 -3.85 9.30
CA HIS A 85 1.12 -3.99 10.75
C HIS A 85 2.54 -4.08 11.27
N PHE A 86 2.95 -3.22 12.20
CA PHE A 86 4.31 -3.24 12.75
C PHE A 86 4.39 -2.76 14.20
N PRO A 87 5.35 -3.30 14.99
CA PRO A 87 5.59 -2.83 16.35
C PRO A 87 6.08 -1.38 16.39
N LEU A 88 5.69 -0.68 17.45
CA LEU A 88 6.22 0.62 17.84
C LEU A 88 7.20 0.41 18.99
N ASN A 89 8.46 0.17 18.65
CA ASN A 89 9.56 0.05 19.61
C ASN A 89 10.01 1.42 20.14
#